data_AF-A0A6G0ECU4-F1
#
_entry.id   AF-A0A6G0ECU4-F1
#
_cell.length_a   1.000
_cell.length_b   1.000
_cell.length_c   1.000
_cell.angle_alpha   90.00
_cell.angle_beta   90.00
_cell.angle_gamma   90.00
#
_symmetry.space_group_name_H-M   'P 1'
#
loop_
_entity.id
_entity.type
_entity.pdbx_description
1 polymer ?
#
loop_
_entity_poly.entity_id
_entity_poly.type
_entity_poly.pdbx_seq_one_letter_code
_entity_poly.pdbx_strand_id
1 'polypeptide(L)' 'MSSRGSVDTDPSKSTTHGGLTDDERELFERLHDKFKGEDIGRVFEIALQSSSDTDNEEASS' A
#
# COMPACT_ATOMS: atom_id res chain seq x y z
N MET A 1 -21.93 28.67 -19.88
CA MET A 1 -20.64 28.07 -20.30
C MET A 1 -20.13 27.26 -19.11
N SER A 2 -20.16 25.93 -19.21
CA SER A 2 -19.69 25.05 -18.13
C SER A 2 -18.17 24.97 -18.16
N SER A 3 -17.51 25.64 -17.22
CA SER A 3 -16.06 25.55 -17.08
C SER A 3 -15.70 24.21 -16.46
N ARG A 4 -15.00 23.38 -17.24
CA ARG A 4 -14.30 22.16 -16.80
C ARG A 4 -13.20 22.61 -15.83
N GLY A 5 -13.45 22.50 -14.53
CA GLY A 5 -12.43 22.63 -13.50
C GLY A 5 -11.56 21.39 -13.49
N SER A 6 -10.26 21.60 -13.63
CA SER A 6 -9.20 20.60 -13.64
C SER A 6 -9.32 19.64 -12.46
N VAL A 7 -9.18 18.34 -12.75
CA VAL A 7 -8.88 17.37 -11.69
C VAL A 7 -7.51 17.73 -11.13
N ASP A 8 -7.50 18.27 -9.93
CA ASP A 8 -6.30 18.53 -9.15
C ASP A 8 -5.80 17.16 -8.67
N THR A 9 -5.11 16.44 -9.56
CA THR A 9 -4.30 15.30 -9.14
C THR A 9 -3.05 15.89 -8.51
N ASP A 10 -3.16 16.24 -7.23
CA ASP A 10 -2.01 16.65 -6.43
C ASP A 10 -0.92 15.57 -6.54
N PRO A 11 0.23 15.85 -7.17
CA PRO A 11 1.34 14.90 -7.24
C PRO A 11 2.06 14.78 -5.88
N SER A 12 1.62 15.54 -4.86
CA SER A 12 2.25 15.62 -3.54
C SER A 12 1.74 14.56 -2.56
N LYS A 13 0.72 13.77 -2.92
CA LYS A 13 0.37 12.51 -2.22
C LYS A 13 1.42 11.39 -2.40
N SER A 14 2.63 11.76 -2.81
CA SER A 14 3.85 10.95 -2.80
C SER A 14 4.82 11.46 -1.72
N THR A 15 4.32 11.71 -0.52
CA THR A 15 5.11 12.05 0.68
C THR A 15 4.34 11.46 1.86
N THR A 16 4.84 10.63 2.76
CA THR A 16 6.18 10.27 3.22
C THR A 16 5.96 9.11 4.20
N HIS A 17 6.71 8.01 4.08
CA HIS A 17 7.00 7.07 5.18
C HIS A 17 5.82 6.65 6.09
N GLY A 18 5.00 5.66 5.67
CA GLY A 18 3.99 5.08 6.56
C GLY A 18 3.08 4.07 5.88
N GLY A 19 3.53 2.81 5.82
CA GLY A 19 2.71 1.63 5.47
C GLY A 19 1.98 1.65 4.12
N LEU A 20 1.32 0.54 3.80
CA LEU A 20 0.30 0.47 2.76
C LEU A 20 -0.98 1.16 3.26
N THR A 21 -1.60 2.00 2.42
CA THR A 21 -2.95 2.51 2.68
C THR A 21 -3.99 1.38 2.67
N ASP A 22 -5.20 1.64 3.17
CA ASP A 22 -6.29 0.63 3.22
C ASP A 22 -6.64 0.09 1.82
N ASP A 23 -6.73 0.98 0.82
CA ASP A 23 -6.96 0.61 -0.59
C ASP A 23 -5.82 -0.26 -1.14
N GLU A 24 -4.58 0.07 -0.79
CA GLU A 24 -3.41 -0.70 -1.22
C GLU A 24 -3.38 -2.06 -0.52
N ARG A 25 -3.63 -2.12 0.79
CA ARG A 25 -3.74 -3.36 1.56
C ARG A 25 -4.76 -4.30 0.93
N GLU A 26 -5.96 -3.81 0.62
CA GLU A 26 -7.00 -4.61 -0.05
C GLU A 26 -6.50 -5.14 -1.41
N LEU A 27 -5.80 -4.30 -2.18
CA LEU A 27 -5.22 -4.70 -3.47
C LEU A 27 -4.17 -5.80 -3.29
N PHE A 28 -3.25 -5.65 -2.33
CA PHE A 28 -2.20 -6.63 -2.04
C PHE A 28 -2.78 -7.94 -1.51
N GLU A 29 -3.85 -7.92 -0.71
CA GLU A 29 -4.56 -9.12 -0.24
C GLU A 29 -5.22 -9.87 -1.39
N ARG A 30 -5.89 -9.16 -2.31
CA ARG A 30 -6.46 -9.76 -3.52
C ARG A 30 -5.39 -10.35 -4.43
N LEU A 31 -4.25 -9.68 -4.56
CA LEU A 31 -3.12 -10.19 -5.35
C LEU A 31 -2.48 -11.41 -4.70
N HIS A 32 -2.27 -11.40 -3.39
CA HIS A 32 -1.76 -12.54 -2.65
C HIS A 32 -2.68 -13.77 -2.82
N ASP A 33 -3.99 -13.61 -2.66
CA ASP A 33 -4.94 -14.72 -2.83
C ASP A 33 -4.97 -15.24 -4.27
N LYS A 34 -4.93 -14.33 -5.26
CA LYS A 34 -4.88 -14.70 -6.68
C LYS A 34 -3.64 -15.50 -7.06
N PHE A 35 -2.49 -15.20 -6.46
CA PHE A 35 -1.20 -15.84 -6.74
C PHE A 35 -0.77 -16.78 -5.60
N LYS A 36 -1.73 -17.31 -4.84
CA LYS A 36 -1.47 -18.17 -3.69
C LYS A 36 -0.80 -19.47 -4.12
N GLY A 37 0.38 -19.75 -3.57
CA GLY A 37 1.20 -20.91 -3.92
C GLY A 37 2.24 -20.64 -5.01
N GLU A 38 2.30 -19.42 -5.54
CA GLU A 38 3.36 -18.96 -6.44
C GLU A 38 4.35 -18.06 -5.68
N ASP A 39 5.61 -18.01 -6.15
CA ASP A 39 6.65 -17.17 -5.54
C ASP A 39 6.26 -15.69 -5.49
N ILE A 40 5.50 -15.22 -6.49
CA ILE A 40 5.00 -13.84 -6.56
C ILE A 40 3.96 -13.55 -5.47
N GLY A 41 3.16 -14.54 -5.07
CA GLY A 41 2.22 -14.41 -3.93
C GLY A 41 2.97 -14.10 -2.63
N ARG A 42 4.13 -14.73 -2.43
CA ARG A 42 4.97 -14.51 -1.26
C ARG A 42 5.52 -13.08 -1.17
N VAL A 43 5.78 -12.43 -2.31
CA VAL A 43 6.21 -11.02 -2.35
C VAL A 43 5.10 -10.10 -1.83
N PHE A 44 3.85 -10.36 -2.20
CA PHE A 44 2.71 -9.59 -1.72
C PHE A 44 2.44 -9.83 -0.22
N GLU A 45 2.61 -11.06 0.26
CA GLU A 45 2.54 -11.38 1.70
C GLU A 45 3.59 -10.57 2.50
N ILE A 46 4.83 -10.52 2.03
CA ILE A 46 5.91 -9.75 2.68
C ILE A 46 5.58 -8.25 2.70
N ALA A 47 5.01 -7.71 1.63
CA ALA A 47 4.59 -6.30 1.58
C ALA A 47 3.47 -5.98 2.58
N LEU A 48 2.49 -6.89 2.73
CA LEU A 48 1.42 -6.79 3.73
C LEU A 48 1.96 -6.85 5.16
N GLN A 49 2.92 -7.73 5.42
CA GLN A 49 3.58 -7.86 6.73
C GLN A 49 4.42 -6.63 7.06
N SER A 50 5.25 -6.16 6.13
CA SER A 50 6.12 -4.99 6.31
C SER A 50 5.34 -3.71 6.61
N SER A 51 4.10 -3.61 6.12
CA SER A 51 3.20 -2.48 6.39
C SER A 51 2.52 -2.53 7.74
N SER A 52 2.55 -3.70 8.39
CA SER A 52 2.07 -3.88 9.75
C SER A 52 3.20 -3.72 10.77
N ASP A 53 4.47 -3.77 10.33
CA ASP A 53 5.68 -3.63 11.16
C ASP A 53 6.14 -2.17 11.36
N THR A 54 5.47 -1.18 10.77
CA THR A 54 5.71 0.25 11.11
C THR A 54 5.15 0.62 12.50
N ASP A 55 4.60 -0.34 13.25
CA ASP A 55 4.30 -0.23 14.69
C ASP A 55 5.43 -0.81 15.57
N ASN A 56 6.59 -1.18 15.00
CA ASN A 56 7.70 -1.80 15.74
C ASN A 56 8.92 -0.86 15.95
N GLU A 57 8.76 0.46 15.80
CA GLU A 57 9.77 1.45 16.21
C GLU A 57 9.87 1.67 17.74
N GLU A 58 9.17 0.85 18.56
CA GLU A 58 9.28 0.81 20.03
C GLU A 58 9.80 -0.55 20.57
N ALA A 59 10.52 -1.34 19.76
CA ALA A 59 11.15 -2.57 20.26
C ALA A 59 12.61 -2.75 19.79
N SER A 60 13.43 -1.70 19.90
CA SER A 60 14.87 -1.87 20.20
C SER A 60 15.49 -0.56 20.71
N SER A 61 15.67 -0.52 22.04
CA SER A 61 16.66 0.25 22.84
C SER A 61 16.46 1.74 23.09
#